data_AF-A0A817FHK8-F1
#
_entry.id   AF-A0A817FHK8-F1
#
_cell.length_a   1.000
_cell.length_b   1.000
_cell.length_c   1.000
_cell.angle_alpha   90.00
_cell.angle_beta   90.00
_cell.angle_gamma   90.00
#
_symmetry.space_group_name_H-M   'P 1'
#
loop_
_entity.id
_entity.type
_entity.pdbx_description
1 polymer ?
#
loop_
_entity_poly.entity_id
_entity_poly.type
_entity_poly.pdbx_seq_one_letter_code
_entity_poly.pdbx_strand_id
1 'polypeptide(L)'
;MQYYANKGKEYVRQQTQEISMKIKDSLKEYKIKEALDNIETLYAYKVELDKVVNIKQSCEQVRSKVTEIFQEAYQLINEDKNEIGKHRDERYKKFNDKFSILNKAEIFNRSPVNIDLNEIEQECLLSFEKKILEIVSYIENILNRFSTYSHLTRNDYIEFNIFYLNLLSFRQEMKLVQCGVNEKIGRIEKIETWARSAERDSTVQNVALMLINMKHISMHMPSFKTKINELIDELLNYYKNVTNNNMTFTKLGTLLNQDKTGIGQTIISEHIAFQDKLIENIKLIVGNIKQKLNKIEWDAYIRRKVPELAANIFASWTLKNAEYYFEFEGSDNRNNYLSQLHAAQVISIFCMLGIGNKDEELKNNLVQTGTREGKSITLESIACILALLGFDVRCACYSQYLNQRDYQALVPLFDALGLLNYKHYGTFNKLCEDIINDNDDIRQVVE
;
A
#
# COMPACT_ATOMS: atom_id res chain seq x y z
N MET A 1 -59.37 -15.03 51.84
CA MET A 1 -58.70 -13.89 51.18
C MET A 1 -57.27 -13.67 51.67
N GLN A 2 -57.00 -13.63 52.98
CA GLN A 2 -55.65 -13.33 53.51
C GLN A 2 -54.56 -14.35 53.12
N TYR A 3 -54.90 -15.64 53.07
CA TYR A 3 -54.01 -16.70 52.58
C TYR A 3 -53.57 -16.49 51.12
N TYR A 4 -54.53 -16.18 50.23
CA TYR A 4 -54.24 -15.92 48.81
C TYR A 4 -53.44 -14.63 48.61
N ALA A 5 -53.68 -13.60 49.42
CA ALA A 5 -52.88 -12.37 49.41
C ALA A 5 -51.42 -12.64 49.84
N ASN A 6 -51.20 -13.47 50.87
CA ASN A 6 -49.85 -13.84 51.29
C ASN A 6 -49.14 -14.69 50.23
N LYS A 7 -49.83 -15.66 49.63
CA LYS A 7 -49.26 -16.52 48.57
C LYS A 7 -48.90 -15.72 47.31
N GLY A 8 -49.72 -14.72 46.96
CA GLY A 8 -49.42 -13.77 45.88
C GLY A 8 -48.16 -12.93 46.17
N LYS A 9 -48.03 -12.38 47.39
CA LYS A 9 -46.84 -11.63 47.82
C LYS A 9 -45.57 -12.47 47.78
N GLU A 10 -45.66 -13.74 48.19
CA GLU A 10 -44.52 -14.67 48.21
C GLU A 10 -44.07 -15.02 46.79
N TYR A 11 -45.02 -15.26 45.88
CA TYR A 11 -44.74 -15.49 44.46
C TYR A 11 -44.05 -14.28 43.80
N VAL A 12 -44.60 -13.07 44.03
CA VAL A 12 -44.02 -11.83 43.54
C VAL A 12 -42.60 -11.63 44.09
N ARG A 13 -42.37 -11.92 45.38
CA ARG A 13 -41.04 -11.84 46.00
C ARG A 13 -40.03 -12.80 45.37
N GLN A 14 -40.41 -14.05 45.09
CA GLN A 14 -39.55 -15.02 44.41
C GLN A 14 -39.19 -14.55 42.99
N GLN A 15 -40.18 -14.10 42.20
CA GLN A 15 -39.94 -13.56 40.86
C GLN A 15 -38.98 -12.36 40.88
N THR A 16 -39.12 -11.47 41.87
CA THR A 16 -38.25 -10.30 41.98
C THR A 16 -36.81 -10.69 42.36
N GLN A 17 -36.64 -11.70 43.22
CA GLN A 17 -35.31 -12.24 43.56
C GLN A 17 -34.64 -12.91 42.36
N GLU A 18 -35.39 -13.69 41.58
CA GLU A 18 -34.88 -14.35 40.38
C GLU A 18 -34.42 -13.32 39.34
N ILE A 19 -35.24 -12.31 39.06
CA ILE A 19 -34.88 -11.23 38.13
C ILE A 19 -33.67 -10.44 38.66
N SER A 20 -33.57 -10.19 39.96
CA SER A 20 -32.39 -9.53 40.56
C SER A 20 -31.09 -10.35 40.39
N MET A 21 -31.16 -11.68 40.51
CA MET A 21 -30.02 -12.55 40.19
C MET A 21 -29.67 -12.48 38.70
N LYS A 22 -30.65 -12.55 37.80
CA LYS A 22 -30.44 -12.40 36.35
C LYS A 22 -29.77 -11.07 35.99
N ILE A 23 -30.16 -9.97 36.64
CA ILE A 23 -29.50 -8.66 36.48
C ILE A 23 -28.02 -8.75 36.90
N LYS A 24 -27.74 -9.32 38.08
CA LYS A 24 -26.35 -9.45 38.57
C LYS A 24 -25.49 -10.32 37.67
N ASP A 25 -26.02 -11.44 37.20
CA ASP A 25 -25.28 -12.36 36.33
C ASP A 25 -25.08 -11.74 34.94
N SER A 26 -26.10 -11.06 34.39
CA SER A 26 -25.98 -10.30 33.15
C SER A 26 -24.91 -9.19 33.26
N LEU A 27 -24.84 -8.49 34.40
CA LEU A 27 -23.82 -7.46 34.64
C LEU A 27 -22.40 -8.05 34.77
N LYS A 28 -22.25 -9.22 35.39
CA LYS A 28 -20.96 -9.93 35.45
C LYS A 28 -20.47 -10.34 34.06
N GLU A 29 -21.38 -10.74 33.18
CA GLU A 29 -21.07 -11.16 31.81
C GLU A 29 -21.03 -10.01 30.80
N TYR A 30 -21.12 -8.74 31.26
CA TYR A 30 -21.22 -7.55 30.41
C TYR A 30 -22.42 -7.57 29.44
N LYS A 31 -23.44 -8.41 29.70
CA LYS A 31 -24.71 -8.45 28.98
C LYS A 31 -25.63 -7.35 29.46
N ILE A 32 -25.19 -6.10 29.31
CA ILE A 32 -25.91 -4.95 29.86
C ILE A 32 -27.34 -4.90 29.30
N LYS A 33 -27.57 -5.13 28.01
CA LYS A 33 -28.92 -5.17 27.43
C LYS A 33 -29.85 -6.14 28.18
N GLU A 34 -29.40 -7.36 28.45
CA GLU A 34 -30.19 -8.35 29.18
C GLU A 34 -30.44 -7.90 30.63
N ALA A 35 -29.46 -7.26 31.26
CA ALA A 35 -29.65 -6.62 32.57
C ALA A 35 -30.72 -5.51 32.49
N LEU A 36 -30.76 -4.73 31.41
CA LEU A 36 -31.74 -3.65 31.20
C LEU A 36 -33.15 -4.19 31.01
N ASP A 37 -33.32 -5.18 30.13
CA ASP A 37 -34.61 -5.83 29.87
C ASP A 37 -35.17 -6.44 31.18
N ASN A 38 -34.30 -7.01 32.00
CA ASN A 38 -34.66 -7.52 33.33
C ASN A 38 -35.02 -6.40 34.32
N ILE A 39 -34.33 -5.26 34.32
CA ILE A 39 -34.69 -4.09 35.16
C ILE A 39 -36.05 -3.53 34.76
N GLU A 40 -36.35 -3.40 33.47
CA GLU A 40 -37.65 -2.94 32.98
C GLU A 40 -38.77 -3.90 33.40
N THR A 41 -38.52 -5.20 33.29
CA THR A 41 -39.43 -6.25 33.78
C THR A 41 -39.65 -6.10 35.30
N LEU A 42 -38.58 -5.91 36.07
CA LEU A 42 -38.65 -5.68 37.52
C LEU A 42 -39.42 -4.40 37.87
N TYR A 43 -39.32 -3.39 37.01
CA TYR A 43 -39.99 -2.12 37.15
C TYR A 43 -41.50 -2.20 36.86
N ALA A 44 -41.93 -3.06 35.94
CA ALA A 44 -43.34 -3.34 35.70
C ALA A 44 -44.05 -3.92 36.95
N TYR A 45 -43.31 -4.62 37.83
CA TYR A 45 -43.82 -5.13 39.11
C TYR A 45 -43.90 -4.07 40.23
N LYS A 46 -43.45 -2.83 39.99
CA LYS A 46 -43.09 -1.86 41.04
C LYS A 46 -44.24 -1.29 41.88
N VAL A 47 -45.49 -1.34 41.42
CA VAL A 47 -46.59 -0.65 42.11
C VAL A 47 -46.81 -1.12 43.57
N GLU A 48 -46.30 -2.30 43.98
CA GLU A 48 -46.38 -2.76 45.38
C GLU A 48 -45.04 -3.06 46.11
N LEU A 49 -43.86 -2.90 45.48
CA LEU A 49 -42.63 -3.56 45.93
C LEU A 49 -41.45 -2.68 46.37
N ASP A 50 -41.60 -1.37 46.45
CA ASP A 50 -40.51 -0.44 46.86
C ASP A 50 -39.88 -0.76 48.24
N LYS A 51 -40.49 -1.65 49.03
CA LYS A 51 -39.97 -2.13 50.33
C LYS A 51 -39.18 -3.45 50.27
N VAL A 52 -39.24 -4.21 49.18
CA VAL A 52 -38.75 -5.61 49.14
C VAL A 52 -37.49 -5.78 48.32
N VAL A 53 -37.26 -4.94 47.30
CA VAL A 53 -36.06 -5.01 46.46
C VAL A 53 -35.44 -3.63 46.33
N ASN A 54 -34.14 -3.56 46.61
CA ASN A 54 -33.36 -2.32 46.57
C ASN A 54 -33.04 -1.94 45.11
N ILE A 55 -34.07 -1.55 44.35
CA ILE A 55 -33.97 -1.11 42.95
C ILE A 55 -32.91 -0.02 42.81
N LYS A 56 -32.83 0.89 43.79
CA LYS A 56 -31.80 1.93 43.86
C LYS A 56 -30.38 1.36 43.81
N GLN A 57 -30.10 0.31 44.58
CA GLN A 57 -28.79 -0.35 44.57
C GLN A 57 -28.50 -1.04 43.24
N SER A 58 -29.48 -1.69 42.59
CA SER A 58 -29.29 -2.26 41.25
C SER A 58 -28.99 -1.18 40.22
N CYS A 59 -29.66 -0.03 40.28
CA CYS A 59 -29.38 1.11 39.40
C CYS A 59 -28.00 1.74 39.68
N GLU A 60 -27.58 1.86 40.94
CA GLU A 60 -26.22 2.29 41.29
C GLU A 60 -25.15 1.32 40.76
N GLN A 61 -25.42 0.01 40.77
CA GLN A 61 -24.54 -1.00 40.18
C GLN A 61 -24.43 -0.86 38.66
N VAL A 62 -25.54 -0.61 37.96
CA VAL A 62 -25.48 -0.34 36.51
C VAL A 62 -24.71 0.95 36.25
N ARG A 63 -24.96 2.03 37.02
CA ARG A 63 -24.22 3.29 36.91
C ARG A 63 -22.71 3.07 37.07
N SER A 64 -22.31 2.36 38.13
CA SER A 64 -20.90 2.04 38.38
C SER A 64 -20.28 1.25 37.22
N LYS A 65 -21.00 0.29 36.64
CA LYS A 65 -20.47 -0.53 35.54
C LYS A 65 -20.38 0.22 34.23
N VAL A 66 -21.34 1.11 33.96
CA VAL A 66 -21.30 2.05 32.84
C VAL A 66 -20.08 2.97 32.98
N THR A 67 -19.85 3.56 34.16
CA THR A 67 -18.66 4.39 34.43
C THR A 67 -17.36 3.60 34.28
N GLU A 68 -17.29 2.34 34.72
CA GLU A 68 -16.13 1.46 34.52
C GLU A 68 -15.83 1.23 33.03
N ILE A 69 -16.86 0.92 32.22
CA ILE A 69 -16.72 0.77 30.77
C ILE A 69 -16.17 2.04 30.11
N PHE A 70 -16.60 3.22 30.59
CA PHE A 70 -16.09 4.50 30.11
C PHE A 70 -14.65 4.77 30.54
N GLN A 71 -14.27 4.44 31.77
CA GLN A 71 -12.89 4.56 32.23
C GLN A 71 -11.96 3.62 31.47
N GLU A 72 -12.39 2.38 31.25
CA GLU A 72 -11.69 1.43 30.38
C GLU A 72 -11.51 2.06 29.00
N ALA A 73 -12.58 2.52 28.36
CA ALA A 73 -12.52 3.17 27.05
C ALA A 73 -11.57 4.36 26.98
N TYR A 74 -11.60 5.23 27.99
CA TYR A 74 -10.71 6.38 28.08
C TYR A 74 -9.25 5.96 28.26
N GLN A 75 -8.98 4.93 29.06
CA GLN A 75 -7.65 4.33 29.16
C GLN A 75 -7.23 3.71 27.83
N LEU A 76 -8.17 3.10 27.10
CA LEU A 76 -7.87 2.47 25.81
C LEU A 76 -7.30 3.45 24.78
N ILE A 77 -7.71 4.72 24.82
CA ILE A 77 -7.21 5.76 23.91
C ILE A 77 -5.86 6.31 24.38
N ASN A 78 -5.60 6.31 25.70
CA ASN A 78 -4.41 6.93 26.29
C ASN A 78 -3.20 5.99 26.37
N GLU A 79 -3.43 4.67 26.46
CA GLU A 79 -2.36 3.66 26.50
C GLU A 79 -1.76 3.36 25.11
N ASP A 80 -2.35 3.91 24.06
CA ASP A 80 -2.19 3.47 22.67
C ASP A 80 -1.01 4.10 21.93
N LYS A 81 0.17 4.13 22.57
CA LYS A 81 1.41 4.45 21.85
C LYS A 81 2.06 3.25 21.18
N ASN A 82 1.72 2.01 21.58
CA ASN A 82 2.54 0.84 21.26
C ASN A 82 1.81 -0.34 20.60
N GLU A 83 0.47 -0.37 20.50
CA GLU A 83 -0.23 -1.49 19.85
C GLU A 83 -0.35 -1.28 18.33
N ILE A 84 0.06 -2.29 17.56
CA ILE A 84 0.11 -2.23 16.10
C ILE A 84 -0.84 -3.28 15.50
N GLY A 85 -1.63 -2.89 14.49
CA GLY A 85 -2.35 -3.82 13.61
C GLY A 85 -3.67 -4.38 14.16
N LYS A 86 -3.92 -5.69 13.98
CA LYS A 86 -5.22 -6.34 14.22
C LYS A 86 -5.76 -6.18 15.65
N HIS A 87 -4.88 -6.15 16.65
CA HIS A 87 -5.29 -5.99 18.05
C HIS A 87 -5.97 -4.64 18.29
N ARG A 88 -5.51 -3.59 17.62
CA ARG A 88 -6.10 -2.25 17.68
C ARG A 88 -7.50 -2.23 17.06
N ASP A 89 -7.67 -2.84 15.89
CA ASP A 89 -8.98 -2.85 15.21
C ASP A 89 -10.02 -3.65 16.02
N GLU A 90 -9.62 -4.81 16.56
CA GLU A 90 -10.46 -5.60 17.48
C GLU A 90 -10.80 -4.82 18.76
N ARG A 91 -9.87 -3.99 19.25
CA ARG A 91 -10.06 -3.15 20.43
C ARG A 91 -11.09 -2.04 20.15
N TYR A 92 -10.99 -1.31 19.05
CA TYR A 92 -11.99 -0.32 18.65
C TYR A 92 -13.36 -0.95 18.37
N LYS A 93 -13.38 -2.16 17.80
CA LYS A 93 -14.62 -2.92 17.62
C LYS A 93 -15.28 -3.28 18.95
N LYS A 94 -14.53 -3.85 19.90
CA LYS A 94 -15.02 -4.13 21.26
C LYS A 94 -15.52 -2.87 21.95
N PHE A 95 -14.83 -1.74 21.72
CA PHE A 95 -15.25 -0.46 22.25
C PHE A 95 -16.57 0.01 21.62
N ASN A 96 -16.72 -0.07 20.30
CA ASN A 96 -17.96 0.24 19.60
C ASN A 96 -19.12 -0.66 20.07
N ASP A 97 -18.85 -1.95 20.30
CA ASP A 97 -19.85 -2.89 20.83
C ASP A 97 -20.32 -2.45 22.22
N LYS A 98 -19.40 -2.13 23.13
CA LYS A 98 -19.71 -1.58 24.47
C LYS A 98 -20.48 -0.25 24.37
N PHE A 99 -20.06 0.65 23.47
CA PHE A 99 -20.69 1.94 23.26
C PHE A 99 -22.12 1.80 22.70
N SER A 100 -22.35 0.86 21.79
CA SER A 100 -23.67 0.58 21.21
C SER A 100 -24.72 0.15 22.23
N ILE A 101 -24.29 -0.37 23.37
CA ILE A 101 -25.18 -0.73 24.47
C ILE A 101 -25.69 0.53 25.17
N LEU A 102 -24.88 1.58 25.26
CA LEU A 102 -25.27 2.85 25.88
C LEU A 102 -26.33 3.58 25.06
N ASN A 103 -26.24 3.57 23.73
CA ASN A 103 -27.28 4.14 22.87
C ASN A 103 -28.64 3.43 23.03
N LYS A 104 -28.66 2.19 23.54
CA LYS A 104 -29.91 1.45 23.83
C LYS A 104 -30.44 1.74 25.24
N ALA A 105 -29.69 2.47 26.05
CA ALA A 105 -30.03 2.78 27.42
C ALA A 105 -31.04 3.95 27.55
N GLU A 106 -31.55 4.52 26.45
CA GLU A 106 -32.70 5.45 26.44
C GLU A 106 -33.89 4.96 27.29
N ILE A 107 -34.02 3.64 27.48
CA ILE A 107 -35.03 2.99 28.33
C ILE A 107 -34.97 3.52 29.78
N PHE A 108 -33.80 3.94 30.28
CA PHE A 108 -33.66 4.51 31.62
C PHE A 108 -34.26 5.90 31.77
N ASN A 109 -34.42 6.68 30.70
CA ASN A 109 -35.11 7.97 30.78
C ASN A 109 -36.59 7.81 31.19
N ARG A 110 -37.13 6.57 31.13
CA ARG A 110 -38.47 6.21 31.60
C ARG A 110 -38.51 5.67 33.04
N SER A 111 -37.35 5.44 33.64
CA SER A 111 -37.22 5.00 35.03
C SER A 111 -37.28 6.22 35.98
N PRO A 112 -37.94 6.12 37.14
CA PRO A 112 -37.96 7.16 38.17
C PRO A 112 -36.66 7.22 38.95
N VAL A 113 -35.73 6.29 38.70
CA VAL A 113 -34.36 6.48 39.12
C VAL A 113 -33.80 7.48 38.14
N ASN A 114 -33.78 8.75 38.56
CA ASN A 114 -33.32 9.90 37.80
C ASN A 114 -31.81 9.81 37.54
N ILE A 115 -31.42 8.85 36.70
CA ILE A 115 -30.07 8.73 36.15
C ILE A 115 -30.15 9.44 34.82
N ASP A 116 -29.55 10.62 34.77
CA ASP A 116 -29.39 11.35 33.52
C ASP A 116 -28.32 10.64 32.69
N LEU A 117 -28.73 9.59 31.97
CA LEU A 117 -27.83 8.88 31.07
C LEU A 117 -27.41 9.76 29.89
N ASN A 118 -28.23 10.75 29.53
CA ASN A 118 -27.85 11.71 28.52
C ASN A 118 -26.67 12.54 29.03
N GLU A 119 -26.68 12.98 30.30
CA GLU A 119 -25.53 13.67 30.90
C GLU A 119 -24.27 12.80 30.88
N ILE A 120 -24.35 11.54 31.31
CA ILE A 120 -23.20 10.62 31.32
C ILE A 120 -22.70 10.34 29.89
N GLU A 121 -23.60 10.04 28.96
CA GLU A 121 -23.27 9.81 27.55
C GLU A 121 -22.61 11.05 26.93
N GLN A 122 -23.18 12.24 27.17
CA GLN A 122 -22.64 13.50 26.68
C GLN A 122 -21.26 13.80 27.28
N GLU A 123 -21.07 13.66 28.59
CA GLU A 123 -19.76 13.87 29.23
C GLU A 123 -18.70 12.94 28.64
N CYS A 124 -19.07 11.68 28.39
CA CYS A 124 -18.16 10.70 27.80
C CYS A 124 -17.87 10.98 26.34
N LEU A 125 -18.89 11.30 25.54
CA LEU A 125 -18.72 11.69 24.14
C LEU A 125 -17.86 12.95 24.02
N LEU A 126 -18.05 13.95 24.88
CA LEU A 126 -17.26 15.18 24.91
C LEU A 126 -15.81 14.91 25.29
N SER A 127 -15.57 14.10 26.32
CA SER A 127 -14.21 13.70 26.73
C SER A 127 -13.49 12.92 25.62
N PHE A 128 -14.21 12.00 24.99
CA PHE A 128 -13.73 11.20 23.88
C PHE A 128 -13.42 12.07 22.65
N GLU A 129 -14.36 12.92 22.24
CA GLU A 129 -14.20 13.85 21.14
C GLU A 129 -13.01 14.76 21.39
N LYS A 130 -12.90 15.36 22.58
CA LYS A 130 -11.74 16.17 22.98
C LYS A 130 -10.43 15.42 22.77
N LYS A 131 -10.37 14.14 23.14
CA LYS A 131 -9.13 13.36 22.96
C LYS A 131 -8.81 13.10 21.49
N ILE A 132 -9.81 12.78 20.67
CA ILE A 132 -9.61 12.66 19.24
C ILE A 132 -9.16 14.00 18.64
N LEU A 133 -9.70 15.12 19.11
CA LEU A 133 -9.28 16.44 18.66
C LEU A 133 -7.83 16.77 19.04
N GLU A 134 -7.36 16.33 20.21
CA GLU A 134 -5.94 16.41 20.57
C GLU A 134 -5.07 15.61 19.59
N ILE A 135 -5.46 14.38 19.25
CA ILE A 135 -4.75 13.51 18.29
C ILE A 135 -4.73 14.16 16.90
N VAL A 136 -5.89 14.63 16.42
CA VAL A 136 -6.01 15.32 15.13
C VAL A 136 -5.12 16.56 15.11
N SER A 137 -5.19 17.41 16.13
CA SER A 137 -4.36 18.62 16.22
C SER A 137 -2.87 18.29 16.24
N TYR A 138 -2.48 17.20 16.89
CA TYR A 138 -1.11 16.72 16.91
C TYR A 138 -0.65 16.26 15.52
N ILE A 139 -1.47 15.48 14.81
CA ILE A 139 -1.19 15.07 13.41
C ILE A 139 -1.12 16.30 12.50
N GLU A 140 -2.05 17.24 12.60
CA GLU A 140 -2.04 18.48 11.83
C GLU A 140 -0.77 19.29 12.08
N ASN A 141 -0.25 19.31 13.31
CA ASN A 141 1.02 19.95 13.62
C ASN A 141 2.20 19.26 12.91
N ILE A 142 2.26 17.92 12.91
CA ILE A 142 3.27 17.18 12.14
C ILE A 142 3.11 17.47 10.64
N LEU A 143 1.88 17.53 10.12
CA LEU A 143 1.62 17.82 8.71
C LEU A 143 2.09 19.22 8.32
N ASN A 144 1.83 20.21 9.16
CA ASN A 144 2.28 21.57 8.96
C ASN A 144 3.82 21.65 8.95
N ARG A 145 4.50 20.83 9.77
CA ARG A 145 5.96 20.70 9.76
C ARG A 145 6.50 20.10 8.46
N PHE A 146 5.76 19.22 7.77
CA PHE A 146 6.13 18.81 6.39
C PHE A 146 6.13 20.00 5.44
N SER A 147 5.09 20.83 5.51
CA SER A 147 4.90 21.95 4.57
C SER A 147 5.96 23.04 4.69
N THR A 148 6.57 23.20 5.87
CA THR A 148 7.56 24.25 6.14
C THR A 148 9.01 23.79 5.93
N TYR A 149 9.23 22.64 5.28
CA TYR A 149 10.56 22.06 5.07
C TYR A 149 11.35 21.81 6.36
N SER A 150 10.69 21.70 7.50
CA SER A 150 11.37 21.37 8.75
C SER A 150 11.83 19.91 8.73
N HIS A 151 13.05 19.65 9.18
CA HIS A 151 13.55 18.28 9.31
C HIS A 151 12.69 17.52 10.32
N LEU A 152 12.05 16.45 9.86
CA LEU A 152 11.32 15.54 10.71
C LEU A 152 12.21 14.39 11.10
N THR A 153 12.14 14.04 12.37
CA THR A 153 12.87 12.93 12.94
C THR A 153 12.16 11.63 12.62
N ARG A 154 12.90 10.51 12.67
CA ARG A 154 12.30 9.16 12.59
C ARG A 154 11.15 8.97 13.60
N ASN A 155 11.24 9.58 14.78
CA ASN A 155 10.21 9.53 15.80
C ASN A 155 8.93 10.25 15.37
N ASP A 156 9.05 11.41 14.70
CA ASP A 156 7.89 12.14 14.18
C ASP A 156 7.08 11.26 13.19
N TYR A 157 7.75 10.50 12.32
CA TYR A 157 7.10 9.57 11.39
C TYR A 157 6.44 8.39 12.11
N ILE A 158 7.10 7.82 13.12
CA ILE A 158 6.56 6.71 13.93
C ILE A 158 5.30 7.18 14.65
N GLU A 159 5.37 8.32 15.35
CA GLU A 159 4.23 8.89 16.08
C GLU A 159 3.08 9.21 15.12
N PHE A 160 3.37 9.86 13.98
CA PHE A 160 2.37 10.11 12.94
C PHE A 160 1.66 8.83 12.49
N ASN A 161 2.42 7.77 12.15
CA ASN A 161 1.83 6.52 11.66
C ASN A 161 0.95 5.87 12.72
N ILE A 162 1.37 5.85 13.98
CA ILE A 162 0.58 5.30 15.08
C ILE A 162 -0.73 6.07 15.22
N PHE A 163 -0.66 7.40 15.35
CA PHE A 163 -1.84 8.23 15.53
C PHE A 163 -2.78 8.19 14.32
N TYR A 164 -2.24 8.23 13.10
CA TYR A 164 -3.03 8.18 11.89
C TYR A 164 -3.74 6.83 11.73
N LEU A 165 -3.05 5.71 11.99
CA LEU A 165 -3.67 4.40 11.93
C LEU A 165 -4.72 4.22 13.04
N ASN A 166 -4.52 4.82 14.22
CA ASN A 166 -5.55 4.89 15.27
C ASN A 166 -6.79 5.63 14.77
N LEU A 167 -6.62 6.79 14.13
CA LEU A 167 -7.75 7.53 13.55
C LEU A 167 -8.47 6.76 12.44
N LEU A 168 -7.75 6.04 11.58
CA LEU A 168 -8.36 5.22 10.53
C LEU A 168 -9.19 4.07 11.11
N SER A 169 -8.65 3.39 12.13
CA SER A 169 -9.31 2.25 12.76
C SER A 169 -10.52 2.70 13.58
N PHE A 170 -10.38 3.84 14.25
CA PHE A 170 -11.49 4.55 14.85
C PHE A 170 -12.59 4.84 13.81
N ARG A 171 -12.24 5.50 12.69
CA ARG A 171 -13.19 5.81 11.60
C ARG A 171 -13.92 4.58 11.09
N GLN A 172 -13.21 3.46 10.96
CA GLN A 172 -13.76 2.23 10.39
C GLN A 172 -14.69 1.50 11.37
N GLU A 173 -14.30 1.39 12.63
CA GLU A 173 -14.99 0.55 13.61
C GLU A 173 -16.04 1.32 14.43
N MET A 174 -15.86 2.63 14.66
CA MET A 174 -16.75 3.45 15.50
C MET A 174 -17.86 4.14 14.69
N LYS A 175 -18.77 3.32 14.15
CA LYS A 175 -19.87 3.77 13.26
C LYS A 175 -20.87 4.74 13.92
N LEU A 176 -21.00 4.69 15.24
CA LEU A 176 -22.05 5.41 15.98
C LEU A 176 -21.69 6.86 16.30
N VAL A 177 -20.41 7.24 16.21
CA VAL A 177 -19.98 8.59 16.56
C VAL A 177 -19.98 9.44 15.29
N GLN A 178 -21.11 10.09 14.98
CA GLN A 178 -21.18 11.18 13.99
C GLN A 178 -20.46 12.45 14.50
N CYS A 179 -19.28 12.31 15.09
CA CYS A 179 -18.47 13.47 15.43
C CYS A 179 -17.79 13.99 14.16
N GLY A 180 -17.51 15.30 14.12
CA GLY A 180 -16.81 15.97 13.02
C GLY A 180 -15.40 15.44 12.74
N VAL A 181 -14.98 14.34 13.38
CA VAL A 181 -13.74 13.62 13.16
C VAL A 181 -13.61 13.14 11.71
N ASN A 182 -14.69 12.70 11.06
CA ASN A 182 -14.62 12.32 9.65
C ASN A 182 -14.20 13.48 8.74
N GLU A 183 -14.76 14.67 8.97
CA GLU A 183 -14.39 15.88 8.25
C GLU A 183 -12.92 16.23 8.51
N LYS A 184 -12.46 16.08 9.75
CA LYS A 184 -11.07 16.39 10.15
C LYS A 184 -10.06 15.36 9.63
N ILE A 185 -10.39 14.08 9.62
CA ILE A 185 -9.58 13.04 8.95
C ILE A 185 -9.49 13.34 7.45
N GLY A 186 -10.58 13.77 6.82
CA GLY A 186 -10.55 14.24 5.42
C GLY A 186 -9.63 15.45 5.20
N ARG A 187 -9.40 16.30 6.21
CA ARG A 187 -8.41 17.38 6.13
C ARG A 187 -6.97 16.89 6.18
N ILE A 188 -6.70 15.78 6.87
CA ILE A 188 -5.38 15.12 6.88
C ILE A 188 -5.02 14.58 5.48
N GLU A 189 -6.03 14.20 4.69
CA GLU A 189 -5.84 13.74 3.30
C GLU A 189 -5.42 14.87 2.32
N LYS A 190 -5.36 16.14 2.78
CA LYS A 190 -4.92 17.33 2.01
C LYS A 190 -3.40 17.43 1.79
N ILE A 191 -2.68 16.31 1.84
CA ILE A 191 -1.28 16.22 1.39
C ILE A 191 -1.10 16.75 -0.04
N GLU A 192 -2.16 16.71 -0.84
CA GLU A 192 -2.26 17.29 -2.19
C GLU A 192 -1.99 18.81 -2.21
N THR A 193 -2.45 19.57 -1.21
CA THR A 193 -2.25 21.03 -1.21
C THR A 193 -0.78 21.39 -1.09
N TRP A 194 -0.02 20.59 -0.35
CA TRP A 194 1.43 20.72 -0.28
C TRP A 194 2.08 20.29 -1.60
N ALA A 195 1.65 19.17 -2.18
CA ALA A 195 2.15 18.72 -3.48
C ALA A 195 1.75 19.64 -4.65
N ARG A 196 0.78 20.54 -4.50
CA ARG A 196 0.42 21.56 -5.51
C ARG A 196 1.08 22.91 -5.28
N SER A 197 1.53 23.24 -4.06
CA SER A 197 2.33 24.45 -3.85
C SER A 197 3.69 24.36 -4.57
N ALA A 198 4.19 23.12 -4.66
CA ALA A 198 5.24 22.63 -5.53
C ALA A 198 5.24 23.14 -6.98
N GLU A 199 4.09 23.10 -7.65
CA GLU A 199 3.95 23.43 -9.06
C GLU A 199 4.24 24.91 -9.35
N ARG A 200 4.21 25.74 -8.30
CA ARG A 200 4.42 27.19 -8.36
C ARG A 200 5.88 27.59 -8.18
N ASP A 201 6.76 26.67 -7.80
CA ASP A 201 8.19 26.97 -7.68
C ASP A 201 8.87 26.88 -9.06
N SER A 202 9.73 27.84 -9.36
CA SER A 202 10.25 28.06 -10.71
C SER A 202 11.62 27.43 -10.96
N THR A 203 12.38 27.07 -9.92
CA THR A 203 13.75 26.56 -10.11
C THR A 203 13.80 25.04 -10.09
N VAL A 204 14.60 24.47 -11.01
CA VAL A 204 14.83 23.01 -11.10
C VAL A 204 15.33 22.45 -9.76
N GLN A 205 16.14 23.22 -9.04
CA GLN A 205 16.72 22.85 -7.76
C GLN A 205 15.66 22.70 -6.66
N ASN A 206 14.72 23.64 -6.58
CA ASN A 206 13.64 23.55 -5.59
C ASN A 206 12.71 22.38 -5.91
N VAL A 207 12.39 22.17 -7.19
CA VAL A 207 11.61 21.00 -7.63
C VAL A 207 12.32 19.70 -7.25
N ALA A 208 13.63 19.58 -7.47
CA ALA A 208 14.40 18.40 -7.09
C ALA A 208 14.37 18.15 -5.57
N LEU A 209 14.64 19.17 -4.76
CA LEU A 209 14.64 19.06 -3.30
C LEU A 209 13.27 18.63 -2.76
N MET A 210 12.21 19.18 -3.33
CA MET A 210 10.86 18.86 -2.92
C MET A 210 10.42 17.47 -3.35
N LEU A 211 10.76 17.02 -4.57
CA LEU A 211 10.56 15.64 -4.99
C LEU A 211 11.25 14.66 -4.03
N ILE A 212 12.50 14.95 -3.64
CA ILE A 212 13.24 14.18 -2.63
C ILE A 212 12.48 14.16 -1.30
N ASN A 213 11.98 15.30 -0.83
CA ASN A 213 11.21 15.36 0.41
C ASN A 213 9.88 14.59 0.33
N MET A 214 9.14 14.69 -0.78
CA MET A 214 7.94 13.90 -1.05
C MET A 214 8.26 12.42 -0.96
N LYS A 215 9.33 11.98 -1.63
CA LYS A 215 9.70 10.58 -1.63
C LYS A 215 10.14 10.11 -0.24
N HIS A 216 10.95 10.88 0.47
CA HIS A 216 11.35 10.60 1.85
C HIS A 216 10.13 10.39 2.75
N ILE A 217 9.13 11.27 2.67
CA ILE A 217 7.88 11.14 3.42
C ILE A 217 7.14 9.85 3.01
N SER A 218 7.03 9.56 1.72
CA SER A 218 6.35 8.36 1.21
C SER A 218 6.97 7.06 1.75
N MET A 219 8.29 7.02 1.92
CA MET A 219 9.01 5.85 2.45
C MET A 219 8.76 5.64 3.94
N HIS A 220 8.48 6.73 4.67
CA HIS A 220 8.20 6.69 6.09
C HIS A 220 6.71 6.75 6.44
N MET A 221 5.83 6.88 5.44
CA MET A 221 4.36 6.91 5.60
C MET A 221 3.68 5.91 4.67
N PRO A 222 3.72 4.61 4.99
CA PRO A 222 3.21 3.56 4.11
C PRO A 222 1.76 3.78 3.66
N SER A 223 0.89 4.28 4.55
CA SER A 223 -0.52 4.57 4.26
C SER A 223 -0.72 5.66 3.20
N PHE A 224 0.30 6.47 2.91
CA PHE A 224 0.29 7.53 1.90
C PHE A 224 1.24 7.26 0.73
N LYS A 225 2.01 6.15 0.75
CA LYS A 225 3.06 5.87 -0.25
C LYS A 225 2.50 5.95 -1.67
N THR A 226 1.40 5.26 -1.95
CA THR A 226 0.76 5.25 -3.28
C THR A 226 0.34 6.65 -3.72
N LYS A 227 -0.41 7.37 -2.87
CA LYS A 227 -0.91 8.72 -3.20
C LYS A 227 0.22 9.73 -3.41
N ILE A 228 1.28 9.66 -2.59
CA ILE A 228 2.44 10.55 -2.76
C ILE A 228 3.19 10.19 -4.05
N ASN A 229 3.34 8.91 -4.37
CA ASN A 229 3.97 8.48 -5.61
C ASN A 229 3.20 8.98 -6.84
N GLU A 230 1.87 8.90 -6.83
CA GLU A 230 1.01 9.45 -7.88
C GLU A 230 1.24 10.97 -8.05
N LEU A 231 1.32 11.72 -6.95
CA LEU A 231 1.62 13.15 -6.98
C LEU A 231 3.02 13.47 -7.51
N ILE A 232 4.01 12.62 -7.20
CA ILE A 232 5.36 12.73 -7.78
C ILE A 232 5.29 12.53 -9.30
N ASP A 233 4.56 11.52 -9.78
CA ASP A 233 4.40 11.25 -11.21
C ASP A 233 3.68 12.42 -11.93
N GLU A 234 2.62 12.96 -11.34
CA GLU A 234 1.91 14.14 -11.86
C GLU A 234 2.86 15.34 -11.99
N LEU A 235 3.65 15.63 -10.96
CA LEU A 235 4.58 16.75 -10.97
C LEU A 235 5.71 16.54 -11.99
N LEU A 236 6.27 15.33 -12.08
CA LEU A 236 7.30 14.99 -13.06
C LEU A 236 6.75 15.13 -14.49
N ASN A 237 5.52 14.68 -14.75
CA ASN A 237 4.86 14.81 -16.04
C ASN A 237 4.54 16.26 -16.38
N TYR A 238 4.05 17.04 -15.41
CA TYR A 238 3.86 18.48 -15.55
C TYR A 238 5.18 19.16 -15.95
N TYR A 239 6.27 18.86 -15.24
CA TYR A 239 7.57 19.47 -15.52
C TYR A 239 8.15 19.02 -16.88
N LYS A 240 7.96 17.75 -17.26
CA LYS A 240 8.33 17.20 -18.57
C LYS A 240 7.60 17.95 -19.70
N ASN A 241 6.30 18.21 -19.54
CA ASN A 241 5.45 18.81 -20.56
C ASN A 241 5.57 20.35 -20.63
N VAL A 242 5.53 21.04 -19.49
CA VAL A 242 5.50 22.51 -19.43
C VAL A 242 6.82 23.13 -19.84
N THR A 243 7.95 22.49 -19.51
CA THR A 243 9.23 23.11 -19.79
C THR A 243 9.58 23.12 -21.28
N ASN A 244 8.94 22.31 -22.14
CA ASN A 244 9.25 22.10 -23.57
C ASN A 244 10.76 21.94 -23.89
N ASN A 245 11.57 21.79 -22.85
CA ASN A 245 13.00 21.94 -22.87
C ASN A 245 13.54 20.69 -22.19
N ASN A 246 13.82 19.69 -23.03
CA ASN A 246 14.46 18.44 -22.62
C ASN A 246 15.71 18.68 -21.77
N MET A 247 16.39 19.83 -21.91
CA MET A 247 17.53 20.18 -21.08
C MET A 247 17.14 20.41 -19.60
N THR A 248 15.99 21.03 -19.33
CA THR A 248 15.51 21.30 -17.96
C THR A 248 15.15 20.01 -17.23
N PHE A 249 14.41 19.11 -17.88
CA PHE A 249 14.09 17.80 -17.30
C PHE A 249 15.33 16.91 -17.15
N THR A 250 16.28 16.99 -18.08
CA THR A 250 17.58 16.29 -17.94
C THR A 250 18.39 16.83 -16.76
N LYS A 251 18.38 18.16 -16.56
CA LYS A 251 19.01 18.80 -15.40
C LYS A 251 18.35 18.37 -14.10
N LEU A 252 17.01 18.22 -14.07
CA LEU A 252 16.28 17.67 -12.93
C LEU A 252 16.76 16.26 -12.61
N GLY A 253 16.83 15.37 -13.60
CA GLY A 253 17.36 14.01 -13.41
C GLY A 253 18.81 14.01 -12.92
N THR A 254 19.65 14.94 -13.38
CA THR A 254 21.03 15.07 -12.88
C THR A 254 21.08 15.50 -11.42
N LEU A 255 20.25 16.46 -11.01
CA LEU A 255 20.18 16.91 -9.63
C LEU A 255 19.66 15.81 -8.70
N LEU A 256 18.62 15.08 -9.11
CA LEU A 256 18.13 13.92 -8.38
C LEU A 256 19.22 12.83 -8.27
N ASN A 257 19.99 12.59 -9.34
CA ASN A 257 21.08 11.63 -9.32
C ASN A 257 22.30 12.08 -8.48
N GLN A 258 22.40 13.36 -8.15
CA GLN A 258 23.44 13.91 -7.26
C GLN A 258 23.04 13.89 -5.78
N ASP A 259 21.79 13.52 -5.48
CA ASP A 259 21.34 13.37 -4.11
C ASP A 259 22.17 12.31 -3.37
N LYS A 260 22.62 12.67 -2.16
CA LYS A 260 23.48 11.80 -1.35
C LYS A 260 22.70 10.80 -0.52
N THR A 261 21.40 11.04 -0.32
CA THR A 261 20.52 10.15 0.47
C THR A 261 19.99 8.96 -0.32
N GLY A 262 20.34 8.83 -1.60
CA GLY A 262 19.82 7.75 -2.45
C GLY A 262 18.37 7.95 -2.91
N ILE A 263 17.62 8.86 -2.29
CA ILE A 263 16.19 9.09 -2.52
C ILE A 263 15.95 9.67 -3.91
N GLY A 264 16.82 10.59 -4.35
CA GLY A 264 16.76 11.13 -5.70
C GLY A 264 16.87 10.05 -6.78
N GLN A 265 17.73 9.04 -6.56
CA GLN A 265 17.88 7.91 -7.47
C GLN A 265 16.68 6.94 -7.38
N THR A 266 16.10 6.75 -6.20
CA THR A 266 14.81 6.05 -6.04
C THR A 266 13.72 6.66 -6.89
N ILE A 267 13.66 8.00 -6.94
CA ILE A 267 12.69 8.71 -7.77
C ILE A 267 12.92 8.40 -9.25
N ILE A 268 14.17 8.41 -9.70
CA ILE A 268 14.53 8.10 -11.09
C ILE A 268 14.14 6.66 -11.47
N SER A 269 14.30 5.70 -10.56
CA SER A 269 13.99 4.29 -10.85
C SER A 269 12.50 3.97 -10.80
N GLU A 270 11.76 4.50 -9.82
CA GLU A 270 10.37 4.11 -9.60
C GLU A 270 9.38 4.85 -10.52
N HIS A 271 9.71 6.07 -10.94
CA HIS A 271 8.75 6.95 -11.60
C HIS A 271 8.85 6.92 -13.12
N ILE A 272 7.69 6.77 -13.76
CA ILE A 272 7.54 6.46 -15.19
C ILE A 272 8.17 7.54 -16.08
N ALA A 273 8.10 8.81 -15.66
CA ALA A 273 8.60 9.94 -16.43
C ALA A 273 10.10 9.83 -16.82
N PHE A 274 10.92 9.16 -15.99
CA PHE A 274 12.33 8.90 -16.30
C PHE A 274 12.53 7.59 -17.08
N GLN A 275 11.70 6.58 -16.84
CA GLN A 275 11.73 5.32 -17.60
C GLN A 275 11.36 5.54 -19.07
N ASP A 276 10.37 6.39 -19.33
CA ASP A 276 9.89 6.70 -20.68
C ASP A 276 11.00 7.22 -21.59
N LYS A 277 11.95 8.01 -21.07
CA LYS A 277 13.03 8.56 -21.89
C LYS A 277 13.94 7.47 -22.47
N LEU A 278 14.22 6.42 -21.69
CA LEU A 278 15.00 5.27 -22.18
C LEU A 278 14.21 4.48 -23.22
N ILE A 279 12.90 4.30 -22.99
CA ILE A 279 12.02 3.63 -23.95
C ILE A 279 11.86 4.45 -25.24
N GLU A 280 11.75 5.77 -25.15
CA GLU A 280 11.74 6.72 -26.26
C GLU A 280 13.04 6.62 -27.07
N ASN A 281 14.20 6.64 -26.41
CA ASN A 281 15.51 6.45 -27.06
C ASN A 281 15.58 5.10 -27.78
N ILE A 282 15.12 4.02 -27.14
CA ILE A 282 15.06 2.68 -27.75
C ILE A 282 14.19 2.73 -29.02
N LYS A 283 12.97 3.28 -28.94
CA LYS A 283 12.06 3.42 -30.08
C LYS A 283 12.67 4.25 -31.21
N LEU A 284 13.36 5.35 -30.90
CA LEU A 284 14.05 6.19 -31.88
C LEU A 284 15.19 5.44 -32.57
N ILE A 285 16.03 4.74 -31.82
CA ILE A 285 17.12 3.93 -32.40
C ILE A 285 16.52 2.85 -33.30
N VAL A 286 15.56 2.09 -32.78
CA VAL A 286 14.92 0.96 -33.48
C VAL A 286 14.21 1.40 -34.76
N GLY A 287 13.50 2.53 -34.75
CA GLY A 287 12.83 3.07 -35.93
C GLY A 287 13.77 3.25 -37.14
N ASN A 288 15.07 3.48 -36.88
CA ASN A 288 16.08 3.65 -37.92
C ASN A 288 16.75 2.35 -38.40
N ILE A 289 16.63 1.25 -37.64
CA ILE A 289 17.35 -0.01 -37.90
C ILE A 289 16.45 -1.25 -37.97
N LYS A 290 15.13 -1.07 -37.89
CA LYS A 290 14.15 -2.14 -37.96
C LYS A 290 14.22 -2.86 -39.30
N GLN A 291 14.22 -4.18 -39.24
CA GLN A 291 14.34 -5.08 -40.38
C GLN A 291 13.00 -5.21 -41.11
N LYS A 292 13.08 -5.41 -42.42
CA LYS A 292 11.91 -5.67 -43.27
C LYS A 292 11.73 -7.18 -43.45
N LEU A 293 10.48 -7.63 -43.54
CA LEU A 293 10.20 -9.01 -43.92
C LEU A 293 10.88 -9.31 -45.27
N ASN A 294 11.58 -10.45 -45.35
CA ASN A 294 12.25 -11.02 -46.53
C ASN A 294 13.62 -10.45 -46.92
N LYS A 295 14.16 -9.47 -46.18
CA LYS A 295 15.54 -9.02 -46.40
C LYS A 295 16.17 -8.56 -45.09
N ILE A 296 17.12 -9.37 -44.60
CA ILE A 296 17.93 -9.01 -43.44
C ILE A 296 19.04 -8.07 -43.91
N GLU A 297 19.02 -6.86 -43.40
CA GLU A 297 20.08 -5.87 -43.56
C GLU A 297 20.92 -5.89 -42.28
N TRP A 298 22.15 -6.38 -42.38
CA TRP A 298 23.11 -6.42 -41.26
C TRP A 298 24.41 -5.72 -41.66
N ASP A 299 24.32 -4.41 -41.84
CA ASP A 299 25.44 -3.58 -42.27
C ASP A 299 26.16 -2.90 -41.10
N ALA A 300 27.22 -2.16 -41.42
CA ALA A 300 28.00 -1.43 -40.43
C ALA A 300 27.22 -0.29 -39.75
N TYR A 301 26.12 0.20 -40.33
CA TYR A 301 25.27 1.21 -39.70
C TYR A 301 24.48 0.58 -38.55
N ILE A 302 23.82 -0.55 -38.82
CA ILE A 302 23.03 -1.28 -37.82
C ILE A 302 23.92 -1.78 -36.69
N ARG A 303 25.07 -2.38 -37.01
CA ARG A 303 26.04 -2.85 -36.01
C ARG A 303 26.52 -1.76 -35.06
N ARG A 304 26.67 -0.52 -35.53
CA ARG A 304 27.05 0.63 -34.68
C ARG A 304 25.93 1.08 -33.75
N LYS A 305 24.67 0.82 -34.11
CA LYS A 305 23.51 1.17 -33.29
C LYS A 305 23.15 0.13 -32.25
N VAL A 306 23.52 -1.12 -32.46
CA VAL A 306 23.26 -2.21 -31.49
C VAL A 306 23.88 -1.94 -30.11
N PRO A 307 25.13 -1.48 -29.95
CA PRO A 307 25.67 -1.12 -28.63
C PRO A 307 24.87 -0.02 -27.92
N GLU A 308 24.44 1.01 -28.65
CA GLU A 308 23.62 2.11 -28.12
C GLU A 308 22.24 1.60 -27.67
N LEU A 309 21.64 0.72 -28.48
CA LEU A 309 20.38 0.04 -28.16
C LEU A 309 20.52 -0.84 -26.92
N ALA A 310 21.55 -1.67 -26.86
CA ALA A 310 21.85 -2.56 -25.74
C ALA A 310 22.03 -1.75 -24.45
N ALA A 311 22.77 -0.64 -24.49
CA ALA A 311 22.96 0.23 -23.33
C ALA A 311 21.64 0.78 -22.79
N ASN A 312 20.73 1.27 -23.65
CA ASN A 312 19.42 1.76 -23.20
C ASN A 312 18.53 0.64 -22.64
N ILE A 313 18.54 -0.55 -23.26
CA ILE A 313 17.81 -1.73 -22.77
C ILE A 313 18.31 -2.11 -21.37
N PHE A 314 19.63 -2.13 -21.16
CA PHE A 314 20.21 -2.49 -19.87
C PHE A 314 19.95 -1.45 -18.82
N ALA A 315 20.08 -0.16 -19.14
CA ALA A 315 19.70 0.90 -18.21
C ALA A 315 18.23 0.77 -17.80
N SER A 316 17.33 0.49 -18.75
CA SER A 316 15.91 0.29 -18.46
C SER A 316 15.67 -0.93 -17.56
N TRP A 317 16.34 -2.04 -17.86
CA TRP A 317 16.27 -3.25 -17.05
C TRP A 317 16.80 -3.03 -15.62
N THR A 318 17.98 -2.40 -15.48
CA THR A 318 18.57 -2.09 -14.18
C THR A 318 17.63 -1.22 -13.35
N LEU A 319 17.07 -0.15 -13.94
CA LEU A 319 16.15 0.73 -13.22
C LEU A 319 14.87 0.02 -12.78
N LYS A 320 14.29 -0.81 -13.65
CA LYS A 320 13.08 -1.58 -13.30
C LYS A 320 13.31 -2.62 -12.20
N ASN A 321 14.56 -3.02 -11.95
CA ASN A 321 14.92 -3.99 -10.90
C ASN A 321 15.65 -3.35 -9.72
N ALA A 322 15.72 -2.01 -9.64
CA ALA A 322 16.48 -1.31 -8.62
C ALA A 322 15.70 -1.00 -7.33
N GLU A 323 14.44 -1.44 -7.20
CA GLU A 323 13.59 -1.16 -6.03
C GLU A 323 14.32 -1.47 -4.71
N TYR A 324 14.84 -2.69 -4.56
CA TYR A 324 15.59 -3.09 -3.36
C TYR A 324 16.95 -2.39 -3.20
N TYR A 325 17.60 -1.96 -4.29
CA TYR A 325 18.87 -1.25 -4.21
C TYR A 325 18.73 0.08 -3.45
N PHE A 326 17.57 0.71 -3.54
CA PHE A 326 17.30 1.97 -2.88
C PHE A 326 16.71 1.82 -1.47
N GLU A 327 16.03 0.71 -1.19
CA GLU A 327 15.46 0.44 0.15
C GLU A 327 16.52 0.11 1.21
N PHE A 328 17.66 -0.47 0.84
CA PHE A 328 18.71 -0.93 1.76
C PHE A 328 19.88 0.07 1.95
N GLU A 329 19.56 1.34 2.15
CA GLU A 329 20.57 2.37 2.41
C GLU A 329 21.39 2.06 3.68
N GLY A 330 22.73 2.15 3.59
CA GLY A 330 23.64 1.91 4.72
C GLY A 330 24.02 0.45 4.99
N SER A 331 23.61 -0.51 4.15
CA SER A 331 24.07 -1.90 4.25
C SER A 331 25.26 -2.19 3.31
N ASP A 332 26.24 -2.96 3.79
CA ASP A 332 27.40 -3.40 2.97
C ASP A 332 27.00 -4.23 1.73
N ASN A 333 25.77 -4.75 1.72
CA ASN A 333 25.23 -5.60 0.65
C ASN A 333 24.39 -4.85 -0.39
N ARG A 334 24.27 -3.51 -0.29
CA ARG A 334 23.43 -2.70 -1.20
C ARG A 334 23.72 -2.99 -2.68
N ASN A 335 24.99 -3.06 -3.06
CA ASN A 335 25.40 -3.29 -4.45
C ASN A 335 24.96 -4.66 -5.01
N ASN A 336 24.62 -5.63 -4.15
CA ASN A 336 24.12 -6.93 -4.60
C ASN A 336 22.69 -6.86 -5.16
N TYR A 337 21.96 -5.78 -4.89
CA TYR A 337 20.60 -5.57 -5.37
C TYR A 337 20.55 -4.76 -6.68
N LEU A 338 21.67 -4.20 -7.15
CA LEU A 338 21.72 -3.50 -8.42
C LEU A 338 22.06 -4.48 -9.53
N SER A 339 21.06 -4.80 -10.34
CA SER A 339 21.24 -5.72 -11.47
C SER A 339 21.94 -5.00 -12.63
N GLN A 340 23.24 -5.27 -12.81
CA GLN A 340 24.05 -4.73 -13.91
C GLN A 340 24.62 -5.86 -14.78
N LEU A 341 24.76 -5.61 -16.09
CA LEU A 341 25.48 -6.56 -16.93
C LEU A 341 26.98 -6.48 -16.71
N HIS A 342 27.60 -7.65 -16.56
CA HIS A 342 29.04 -7.79 -16.56
C HIS A 342 29.61 -7.62 -17.98
N ALA A 343 30.83 -7.10 -18.12
CA ALA A 343 31.47 -6.88 -19.42
C ALA A 343 31.52 -8.17 -20.28
N ALA A 344 31.73 -9.33 -19.65
CA ALA A 344 31.70 -10.63 -20.33
C ALA A 344 30.33 -10.95 -20.96
N GLN A 345 29.23 -10.56 -20.32
CA GLN A 345 27.88 -10.74 -20.86
C GLN A 345 27.67 -9.80 -22.05
N VAL A 346 28.12 -8.55 -21.97
CA VAL A 346 28.06 -7.60 -23.09
C VAL A 346 28.83 -8.13 -24.31
N ILE A 347 30.05 -8.64 -24.09
CA ILE A 347 30.84 -9.28 -25.15
C ILE A 347 30.09 -10.50 -25.71
N SER A 348 29.49 -11.32 -24.86
CA SER A 348 28.70 -12.49 -25.29
C SER A 348 27.54 -12.09 -26.20
N ILE A 349 26.84 -10.99 -25.89
CA ILE A 349 25.76 -10.44 -26.71
C ILE A 349 26.30 -10.01 -28.08
N PHE A 350 27.41 -9.27 -28.10
CA PHE A 350 28.03 -8.82 -29.35
C PHE A 350 28.51 -10.00 -30.20
N CYS A 351 29.16 -11.00 -29.60
CA CYS A 351 29.58 -12.21 -30.29
C CYS A 351 28.39 -12.98 -30.88
N MET A 352 27.29 -13.13 -30.14
CA MET A 352 26.08 -13.80 -30.62
C MET A 352 25.45 -13.04 -31.80
N LEU A 353 25.49 -11.71 -31.78
CA LEU A 353 25.00 -10.84 -32.86
C LEU A 353 26.03 -10.63 -33.99
N GLY A 354 27.19 -11.29 -33.95
CA GLY A 354 28.22 -11.17 -34.98
C GLY A 354 28.98 -9.85 -34.99
N ILE A 355 28.92 -9.05 -33.93
CA ILE A 355 29.60 -7.75 -33.82
C ILE A 355 31.03 -7.96 -33.31
N GLY A 356 32.02 -7.41 -34.01
CA GLY A 356 33.44 -7.57 -33.68
C GLY A 356 34.06 -8.89 -34.15
N ASN A 357 33.28 -9.75 -34.82
CA ASN A 357 33.79 -10.95 -35.49
C ASN A 357 34.43 -10.60 -36.84
N LYS A 358 35.34 -11.44 -37.35
CA LYS A 358 36.04 -11.22 -38.62
C LYS A 358 35.10 -10.91 -39.81
N ASP A 359 33.96 -11.62 -39.87
CA ASP A 359 33.01 -11.51 -40.98
C ASP A 359 31.93 -10.44 -40.72
N GLU A 360 31.79 -9.98 -39.47
CA GLU A 360 30.76 -9.02 -39.04
C GLU A 360 29.30 -9.32 -39.49
N GLU A 361 28.97 -10.59 -39.69
CA GLU A 361 27.67 -11.06 -40.16
C GLU A 361 26.78 -11.61 -39.03
N LEU A 362 25.47 -11.40 -39.15
CA LEU A 362 24.48 -12.04 -38.29
C LEU A 362 24.32 -13.51 -38.73
N LYS A 363 25.10 -14.39 -38.12
CA LYS A 363 25.13 -15.83 -38.38
C LYS A 363 24.94 -16.64 -37.11
N ASN A 364 24.84 -17.95 -37.26
CA ASN A 364 24.77 -18.87 -36.13
C ASN A 364 26.09 -18.85 -35.36
N ASN A 365 26.05 -18.32 -34.14
CA ASN A 365 27.17 -18.24 -33.23
C ASN A 365 26.88 -19.08 -31.98
N LEU A 366 27.94 -19.59 -31.36
CA LEU A 366 27.88 -20.30 -30.09
C LEU A 366 28.78 -19.58 -29.09
N VAL A 367 28.24 -19.22 -27.93
CA VAL A 367 29.00 -18.62 -26.82
C VAL A 367 28.95 -19.55 -25.61
N GLN A 368 30.13 -19.84 -25.06
CA GLN A 368 30.28 -20.60 -23.83
C GLN A 368 30.48 -19.65 -22.65
N THR A 369 29.51 -19.63 -21.74
CA THR A 369 29.59 -18.91 -20.46
C THR A 369 29.50 -19.91 -19.31
N GLY A 370 30.30 -19.71 -18.27
CA GLY A 370 30.33 -20.51 -17.06
C GLY A 370 29.00 -20.54 -16.32
N THR A 371 28.88 -21.47 -15.36
CA THR A 371 27.70 -21.58 -14.51
C THR A 371 27.59 -20.36 -13.61
N ARG A 372 26.38 -19.81 -13.47
CA ARG A 372 26.07 -18.57 -12.73
C ARG A 372 26.68 -17.27 -13.29
N GLU A 373 27.21 -17.28 -14.51
CA GLU A 373 27.69 -16.06 -15.18
C GLU A 373 26.59 -15.24 -15.87
N GLY A 374 25.31 -15.56 -15.62
CA GLY A 374 24.17 -14.84 -16.20
C GLY A 374 23.88 -15.18 -17.66
N LYS A 375 23.78 -16.48 -17.96
CA LYS A 375 23.29 -17.00 -19.26
C LYS A 375 21.92 -16.45 -19.63
N SER A 376 20.98 -16.48 -18.70
CA SER A 376 19.59 -16.06 -18.90
C SER A 376 19.53 -14.61 -19.37
N ILE A 377 20.12 -13.69 -18.61
CA ILE A 377 20.12 -12.26 -18.96
C ILE A 377 20.80 -11.97 -20.30
N THR A 378 21.88 -12.69 -20.63
CA THR A 378 22.56 -12.59 -21.94
C THR A 378 21.62 -12.99 -23.08
N LEU A 379 21.01 -14.17 -22.97
CA LEU A 379 20.09 -14.70 -23.97
C LEU A 379 18.87 -13.80 -24.16
N GLU A 380 18.30 -13.34 -23.06
CA GLU A 380 17.10 -12.51 -23.08
C GLU A 380 17.36 -11.12 -23.67
N SER A 381 18.55 -10.57 -23.40
CA SER A 381 19.02 -9.32 -23.99
C SER A 381 19.16 -9.42 -25.50
N ILE A 382 19.76 -10.50 -25.99
CA ILE A 382 19.83 -10.81 -27.43
C ILE A 382 18.43 -10.92 -28.00
N ALA A 383 17.54 -11.67 -27.34
CA ALA A 383 16.17 -11.81 -27.76
C ALA A 383 15.43 -10.47 -27.80
N CYS A 384 15.71 -9.57 -26.87
CA CYS A 384 15.12 -8.23 -26.81
C CYS A 384 15.57 -7.39 -28.01
N ILE A 385 16.87 -7.37 -28.28
CA ILE A 385 17.46 -6.66 -29.42
C ILE A 385 16.88 -7.20 -30.74
N LEU A 386 16.86 -8.52 -30.93
CA LEU A 386 16.32 -9.13 -32.15
C LEU A 386 14.82 -8.86 -32.32
N ALA A 387 14.02 -8.99 -31.25
CA ALA A 387 12.60 -8.69 -31.32
C ALA A 387 12.32 -7.21 -31.68
N LEU A 388 13.10 -6.28 -31.10
CA LEU A 388 13.02 -4.86 -31.44
C LEU A 388 13.38 -4.58 -32.91
N LEU A 389 14.37 -5.30 -33.43
CA LEU A 389 14.73 -5.26 -34.84
C LEU A 389 13.64 -5.86 -35.75
N GLY A 390 12.58 -6.45 -35.22
CA GLY A 390 11.44 -6.97 -35.97
C GLY A 390 11.53 -8.46 -36.28
N PHE A 391 12.45 -9.19 -35.64
CA PHE A 391 12.51 -10.64 -35.73
C PHE A 391 11.48 -11.28 -34.79
N ASP A 392 10.95 -12.42 -35.21
CA ASP A 392 10.26 -13.33 -34.31
C ASP A 392 11.30 -14.21 -33.58
N VAL A 393 11.31 -14.19 -32.25
CA VAL A 393 12.37 -14.81 -31.44
C VAL A 393 11.83 -15.92 -30.56
N ARG A 394 12.40 -17.11 -30.70
CA ARG A 394 12.08 -18.27 -29.85
C ARG A 394 13.25 -18.58 -28.90
N CYS A 395 13.01 -18.55 -27.60
CA CYS A 395 13.98 -18.88 -26.55
C CYS A 395 13.68 -20.26 -25.95
N ALA A 396 14.55 -21.24 -26.27
CA ALA A 396 14.42 -22.62 -25.80
C ALA A 396 15.24 -22.87 -24.51
N CYS A 397 14.66 -23.64 -23.58
CA CYS A 397 15.38 -24.18 -22.41
C CYS A 397 14.97 -25.64 -22.17
N TYR A 398 15.80 -26.43 -21.46
CA TYR A 398 15.43 -27.80 -21.11
C TYR A 398 14.29 -27.90 -20.09
N SER A 399 14.11 -26.87 -19.26
CA SER A 399 13.14 -26.88 -18.17
C SER A 399 12.10 -25.78 -18.34
N GLN A 400 10.83 -26.15 -18.24
CA GLN A 400 9.71 -25.21 -18.23
C GLN A 400 9.82 -24.22 -17.05
N TYR A 401 10.25 -24.70 -15.88
CA TYR A 401 10.44 -23.85 -14.70
C TYR A 401 11.50 -22.76 -14.94
N LEU A 402 12.67 -23.14 -15.46
CA LEU A 402 13.74 -22.18 -15.74
C LEU A 402 13.28 -21.16 -16.79
N ASN A 403 12.58 -21.64 -17.82
CA ASN A 403 12.04 -20.80 -18.87
C ASN A 403 11.03 -19.78 -18.33
N GLN A 404 10.11 -20.20 -17.45
CA GLN A 404 9.10 -19.32 -16.85
C GLN A 404 9.72 -18.29 -15.90
N ARG A 405 10.69 -18.69 -15.08
CA ARG A 405 11.43 -17.79 -14.18
C ARG A 405 12.13 -16.68 -14.98
N ASP A 406 12.83 -17.08 -16.03
CA ASP A 406 13.61 -16.19 -16.91
C ASP A 406 12.69 -15.23 -17.66
N TYR A 407 11.57 -15.73 -18.20
CA TYR A 407 10.53 -14.89 -18.80
C TYR A 407 9.96 -13.86 -17.81
N GLN A 408 9.53 -14.30 -16.63
CA GLN A 408 8.90 -13.45 -15.62
C GLN A 408 9.80 -12.29 -15.17
N ALA A 409 11.11 -12.53 -15.05
CA ALA A 409 12.07 -11.49 -14.68
C ALA A 409 12.15 -10.32 -15.68
N LEU A 410 11.65 -10.51 -16.90
CA LEU A 410 11.71 -9.51 -17.97
C LEU A 410 10.39 -9.10 -18.58
N VAL A 411 9.27 -9.70 -18.16
CA VAL A 411 7.93 -9.27 -18.56
C VAL A 411 7.75 -7.75 -18.44
N PRO A 412 8.14 -7.08 -17.32
CA PRO A 412 7.97 -5.63 -17.20
C PRO A 412 8.75 -4.82 -18.26
N LEU A 413 9.89 -5.35 -18.73
CA LEU A 413 10.68 -4.72 -19.80
C LEU A 413 10.07 -4.99 -21.17
N PHE A 414 9.61 -6.23 -21.42
CA PHE A 414 9.00 -6.61 -22.70
C PHE A 414 7.68 -5.89 -22.92
N ASP A 415 6.85 -5.77 -21.88
CA ASP A 415 5.60 -5.02 -21.92
C ASP A 415 5.85 -3.54 -22.23
N ALA A 416 6.78 -2.90 -21.52
CA ALA A 416 7.16 -1.50 -21.76
C ALA A 416 7.68 -1.24 -23.19
N LEU A 417 8.29 -2.25 -23.81
CA LEU A 417 8.81 -2.19 -25.18
C LEU A 417 7.82 -2.68 -26.24
N GLY A 418 6.64 -3.20 -25.85
CA GLY A 418 5.65 -3.75 -26.77
C GLY A 418 6.08 -5.06 -27.45
N LEU A 419 6.90 -5.87 -26.76
CA LEU A 419 7.54 -7.08 -27.31
C LEU A 419 6.85 -8.40 -26.91
N LEU A 420 5.78 -8.36 -26.13
CA LEU A 420 5.12 -9.57 -25.61
C LEU A 420 4.70 -10.56 -26.71
N ASN A 421 4.37 -10.06 -27.90
CA ASN A 421 3.91 -10.89 -29.04
C ASN A 421 5.04 -11.38 -29.97
N TYR A 422 6.28 -10.94 -29.77
CA TYR A 422 7.42 -11.26 -30.65
C TYR A 422 8.40 -12.26 -30.04
N LYS A 423 8.04 -12.81 -28.88
CA LYS A 423 8.90 -13.64 -28.06
C LYS A 423 8.17 -14.88 -27.59
N HIS A 424 8.69 -16.03 -27.97
CA HIS A 424 8.15 -17.32 -27.59
C HIS A 424 9.12 -18.06 -26.68
N TYR A 425 8.58 -18.56 -25.58
CA TYR A 425 9.33 -19.16 -24.49
C TYR A 425 8.79 -20.58 -24.28
N GLY A 426 9.66 -21.57 -24.41
CA GLY A 426 9.26 -22.97 -24.25
C GLY A 426 10.41 -23.94 -24.08
N THR A 427 10.05 -25.20 -23.85
CA THR A 427 11.00 -26.30 -23.97
C THR A 427 11.31 -26.55 -25.45
N PHE A 428 12.41 -27.24 -25.74
CA PHE A 428 12.72 -27.67 -27.11
C PHE A 428 11.52 -28.38 -27.76
N ASN A 429 10.93 -29.35 -27.06
CA ASN A 429 9.77 -30.09 -27.57
C ASN A 429 8.58 -29.16 -27.83
N LYS A 430 8.26 -28.28 -26.88
CA LYS A 430 7.15 -27.34 -27.05
C LYS A 430 7.36 -26.42 -28.25
N LEU A 431 8.54 -25.81 -28.37
CA LEU A 431 8.82 -24.89 -29.47
C LEU A 431 8.87 -25.60 -30.82
N CYS A 432 9.37 -26.84 -30.88
CA CYS A 432 9.31 -27.64 -32.10
C CYS A 432 7.87 -27.97 -32.48
N GLU A 433 7.02 -28.37 -31.52
CA GLU A 433 5.59 -28.60 -31.76
C GLU A 433 4.90 -27.31 -32.20
N ASP A 434 5.17 -26.17 -31.56
CA ASP A 434 4.61 -24.87 -31.95
C ASP A 434 5.01 -24.55 -33.41
N ILE A 435 6.29 -24.68 -33.78
CA ILE A 435 6.77 -24.44 -35.16
C ILE A 435 6.12 -25.40 -36.18
N ILE A 436 6.01 -26.69 -35.86
CA ILE A 436 5.41 -27.68 -36.76
C ILE A 436 3.94 -27.36 -37.01
N ASN A 437 3.25 -26.86 -36.00
CA ASN A 437 1.82 -26.56 -36.03
C ASN A 437 1.51 -25.06 -36.29
N ASP A 438 2.49 -24.24 -36.67
CA ASP A 438 2.32 -22.78 -36.86
C ASP A 438 1.27 -22.44 -37.94
N ASN A 439 1.02 -23.33 -38.91
CA ASN A 439 0.03 -23.11 -39.98
C ASN A 439 -1.27 -23.89 -39.78
N ASP A 440 -1.20 -25.13 -39.26
CA ASP A 440 -2.33 -26.00 -38.91
C ASP A 440 -1.84 -27.15 -38.02
N ASP A 441 -2.72 -27.77 -37.23
CA ASP A 441 -2.37 -28.98 -36.46
C ASP A 441 -2.09 -30.14 -37.42
N ILE A 442 -0.81 -30.53 -37.54
CA ILE A 442 -0.37 -31.55 -38.49
C ILE A 442 -1.10 -32.88 -38.26
N ARG A 443 -1.57 -33.15 -37.04
CA ARG A 443 -2.30 -34.39 -36.71
C ARG A 443 -3.71 -34.38 -37.30
N GLN A 444 -4.30 -33.20 -37.49
CA GLN A 444 -5.62 -33.05 -38.12
C GLN A 444 -5.55 -32.98 -39.65
N VAL A 445 -4.39 -32.63 -40.21
CA VAL A 445 -4.19 -32.52 -41.67
C VAL A 445 -3.81 -33.87 -42.30
N VAL A 446 -3.22 -34.77 -41.51
CA VAL A 446 -2.74 -36.09 -41.98
C VAL A 446 -3.76 -37.21 -41.75
N GLU A 447 -4.76 -37.00 -40.90
CA GLU A 447 -5.97 -37.85 -40.77
C GLU A 447 -7.00 -37.53 -41.85
#